data_AF-A0A6P6DXS6-F1
#
_entry.id   AF-A0A6P6DXS6-F1
#
_cell.length_a   1.000
_cell.length_b   1.000
_cell.length_c   1.000
_cell.angle_alpha   90.00
_cell.angle_beta   90.00
_cell.angle_gamma   90.00
#
_symmetry.space_group_name_H-M   'P 1'
#
loop_
_entity.id
_entity.type
_entity.pdbx_description
1 polymer ?
#
loop_
_entity_poly.entity_id
_entity_poly.type
_entity_poly.pdbx_seq_one_letter_code
_entity_poly.pdbx_strand_id
1 'polypeptide(L)'
;FLLDKKIGVNQPKRIENAKILIANTGMDTDKIKIFGSRVRVDSTAKVAEIEHAEKEKMKEKVERILKHGINCFINRQLIYNYPEQLFGAAGVMAIEHADFAGVERLALVTGMEKKKNFLKM
;
A
#
# COMPACT_ATOMS: atom_id res chain seq x y z
N PHE A 1 -17.29 12.23 8.62
CA PHE A 1 -16.33 11.31 9.26
C PHE A 1 -14.94 11.91 9.12
N LEU A 2 -14.08 11.77 10.14
CA LEU A 2 -12.72 12.28 10.12
C LEU A 2 -11.77 11.15 10.51
N LEU A 3 -10.71 10.97 9.71
CA LEU A 3 -9.61 10.05 9.99
C LEU A 3 -8.39 10.91 10.31
N ASP A 4 -7.90 10.84 11.55
CA ASP A 4 -6.73 11.62 11.98
C ASP A 4 -5.44 10.97 11.46
N LYS A 5 -5.16 11.21 10.18
CA LYS A 5 -3.98 10.71 9.45
C LYS A 5 -3.47 11.74 8.46
N LYS A 6 -2.17 11.68 8.21
CA LYS A 6 -1.50 12.50 7.20
C LYS A 6 -1.56 11.80 5.86
N ILE A 7 -1.72 12.60 4.81
CA ILE A 7 -1.63 12.14 3.42
C ILE A 7 -0.16 11.94 3.09
N GLY A 8 0.13 10.95 2.25
CA GLY A 8 1.47 10.70 1.76
C GLY A 8 2.08 11.87 0.97
N VAL A 9 3.38 11.81 0.76
CA VAL A 9 4.14 12.87 0.06
C VAL A 9 3.82 12.82 -1.43
N ASN A 10 3.64 13.99 -2.07
CA ASN A 10 3.33 14.13 -3.50
C ASN A 10 2.01 13.46 -3.95
N GLN A 11 1.07 13.27 -3.04
CA GLN A 11 -0.26 12.74 -3.34
C GLN A 11 -1.31 13.87 -3.43
N PRO A 12 -2.43 13.64 -4.13
CA PRO A 12 -3.50 14.63 -4.22
C PRO A 12 -4.06 14.93 -2.82
N LYS A 13 -4.07 16.21 -2.44
CA LYS A 13 -4.61 16.68 -1.15
C LYS A 13 -6.13 16.82 -1.14
N ARG A 14 -6.74 16.78 -2.33
CA ARG A 14 -8.19 16.90 -2.54
C ARG A 14 -8.60 15.90 -3.61
N ILE A 15 -9.66 15.15 -3.33
CA ILE A 15 -10.27 14.19 -4.26
C ILE A 15 -11.76 14.52 -4.35
N GLU A 16 -12.26 14.59 -5.58
CA GLU A 16 -13.70 14.66 -5.88
C GLU A 16 -14.16 13.28 -6.37
N ASN A 17 -15.41 12.91 -6.09
CA ASN A 17 -15.97 11.59 -6.44
C ASN A 17 -15.07 10.42 -5.99
N ALA A 18 -14.75 10.40 -4.69
CA ALA A 18 -13.80 9.46 -4.14
C ALA A 18 -14.27 8.00 -4.29
N LYS A 19 -13.49 7.19 -5.00
CA LYS A 19 -13.56 5.73 -5.05
C LYS A 19 -12.50 5.20 -4.11
N ILE A 20 -12.93 4.87 -2.90
CA ILE A 20 -12.05 4.53 -1.79
C ILE A 20 -11.91 3.01 -1.70
N LEU A 21 -10.69 2.52 -1.58
CA LEU A 21 -10.41 1.13 -1.22
C LEU A 21 -9.83 1.08 0.19
N ILE A 22 -10.45 0.28 1.04
CA ILE A 22 -9.98 -0.01 2.38
C ILE A 22 -9.31 -1.38 2.38
N ALA A 23 -8.07 -1.44 2.83
CA ALA A 23 -7.26 -2.66 2.87
C ALA A 23 -6.54 -2.87 4.22
N ASN A 24 -6.11 -4.11 4.45
CA ASN A 24 -5.24 -4.49 5.55
C ASN A 24 -4.10 -5.35 5.01
N THR A 25 -3.33 -4.78 4.09
CA THR A 25 -2.43 -5.52 3.23
C THR A 25 -0.99 -5.09 3.46
N GLY A 26 -0.10 -6.07 3.64
CA GLY A 26 1.33 -5.84 3.63
C GLY A 26 1.80 -5.44 2.24
N MET A 27 2.30 -4.21 2.13
CA MET A 27 2.96 -3.74 0.92
C MET A 27 4.40 -4.25 0.84
N ASP A 28 4.98 -4.67 1.96
CA ASP A 28 6.17 -5.53 1.96
C ASP A 28 5.78 -6.97 1.61
N THR A 29 6.53 -7.58 0.69
CA THR A 29 6.86 -9.00 0.85
C THR A 29 8.05 -9.08 1.79
N ASP A 30 8.03 -10.07 2.69
CA ASP A 30 8.97 -10.26 3.78
C ASP A 30 10.30 -9.55 3.55
N LYS A 31 10.67 -8.65 4.47
CA LYS A 31 12.09 -8.36 4.70
C LYS A 31 12.75 -9.70 4.97
N ILE A 32 13.18 -10.41 3.92
CA ILE A 32 14.34 -11.26 4.02
C ILE A 32 15.35 -10.34 4.66
N LYS A 33 15.70 -10.63 5.91
CA LYS A 33 16.66 -9.83 6.67
C LYS A 33 18.01 -10.02 5.97
N ILE A 34 18.22 -9.38 4.82
CA ILE A 34 19.48 -9.40 4.08
C ILE A 34 20.60 -8.93 5.02
N PHE A 35 20.27 -8.02 5.95
CA PHE A 35 21.20 -7.48 6.94
C PHE A 35 21.25 -8.20 8.30
N GLY A 36 20.27 -9.07 8.63
CA GLY A 36 20.14 -9.63 9.99
C GLY A 36 20.29 -11.14 10.09
N SER A 37 20.04 -11.88 9.01
CA SER A 37 20.03 -13.34 9.02
C SER A 37 20.77 -13.87 7.81
N ARG A 38 22.11 -13.94 7.87
CA ARG A 38 22.99 -14.77 7.01
C ARG A 38 22.39 -15.16 5.64
N VAL A 39 22.03 -14.19 4.80
CA VAL A 39 21.84 -14.52 3.38
C VAL A 39 23.24 -14.52 2.81
N ARG A 40 23.85 -15.71 2.72
CA ARG A 40 25.08 -15.91 1.94
C ARG A 40 24.73 -15.67 0.47
N VAL A 41 24.70 -14.41 0.04
CA VAL A 41 24.64 -14.08 -1.38
C VAL A 41 26.08 -14.00 -1.86
N ASP A 42 26.49 -15.00 -2.63
CA ASP A 42 27.88 -15.20 -3.06
C ASP A 42 28.43 -14.09 -3.96
N SER A 43 27.62 -13.07 -4.32
CA SER A 43 28.05 -11.93 -5.13
C SER A 43 27.12 -10.71 -4.98
N THR A 44 27.66 -9.51 -5.23
CA THR A 44 26.90 -8.24 -5.28
C THR A 44 25.84 -8.23 -6.39
N ALA A 45 26.05 -8.98 -7.47
CA ALA A 45 25.09 -9.12 -8.57
C ALA A 45 23.78 -9.77 -8.12
N LYS A 46 23.84 -10.84 -7.31
CA LYS A 46 22.64 -11.50 -6.78
C LYS A 46 21.83 -10.59 -5.85
N VAL A 47 22.49 -9.68 -5.14
CA VAL A 47 21.79 -8.68 -4.28
C VAL A 47 20.93 -7.76 -5.14
N ALA A 48 21.48 -7.25 -6.25
CA ALA A 48 20.76 -6.37 -7.17
C ALA A 48 19.55 -7.08 -7.81
N GLU A 49 19.70 -8.36 -8.19
CA GLU A 49 18.59 -9.17 -8.73
C GLU A 49 17.46 -9.36 -7.71
N ILE A 50 17.81 -9.64 -6.45
CA ILE A 50 16.82 -9.80 -5.37
C ILE A 50 16.10 -8.47 -5.11
N GLU A 51 16.84 -7.35 -5.04
CA GLU A 51 16.23 -6.03 -4.85
C GLU A 51 15.28 -5.65 -6.00
N HIS A 52 15.65 -5.98 -7.24
CA HIS A 52 14.80 -5.74 -8.41
C HIS A 52 13.53 -6.59 -8.35
N ALA A 53 13.66 -7.88 -8.02
CA ALA A 53 12.52 -8.79 -7.90
C ALA A 53 11.54 -8.32 -6.81
N GLU A 54 12.02 -7.82 -5.67
CA GLU A 54 11.16 -7.27 -4.61
C GLU A 54 10.47 -5.96 -5.02
N LYS A 55 11.16 -5.07 -5.75
CA LYS A 55 10.54 -3.88 -6.32
C LYS A 55 9.43 -4.22 -7.31
N GLU A 56 9.64 -5.17 -8.20
CA GLU A 56 8.60 -5.59 -9.15
C GLU A 56 7.37 -6.19 -8.44
N LYS A 57 7.55 -7.03 -7.41
CA LYS A 57 6.41 -7.53 -6.60
C LYS A 57 5.59 -6.41 -5.96
N MET A 58 6.26 -5.40 -5.40
CA MET A 58 5.60 -4.21 -4.84
C MET A 58 4.81 -3.46 -5.91
N LYS A 59 5.42 -3.25 -7.07
CA LYS A 59 4.80 -2.57 -8.21
C LYS A 59 3.59 -3.33 -8.74
N GLU A 60 3.68 -4.65 -8.92
CA GLU A 60 2.56 -5.50 -9.33
C GLU A 60 1.38 -5.40 -8.34
N LYS A 61 1.65 -5.39 -7.03
CA LYS A 61 0.62 -5.17 -6.01
C LYS A 61 -0.07 -3.81 -6.18
N VAL A 62 0.70 -2.74 -6.38
CA VAL A 62 0.15 -1.40 -6.63
C VAL A 62 -0.70 -1.40 -7.90
N GLU A 63 -0.20 -1.95 -9.00
CA GLU A 63 -0.94 -2.01 -10.27
C GLU A 63 -2.27 -2.77 -10.12
N ARG A 64 -2.29 -3.86 -9.34
CA ARG A 64 -3.53 -4.60 -9.05
C ARG A 64 -4.53 -3.75 -8.25
N ILE A 65 -4.05 -2.92 -7.34
CA ILE A 65 -4.89 -1.97 -6.60
C ILE A 65 -5.44 -0.90 -7.56
N LEU A 66 -4.59 -0.33 -8.42
CA LEU A 66 -4.97 0.68 -9.40
C LEU A 66 -6.00 0.16 -10.42
N LYS A 67 -5.96 -1.12 -10.79
CA LYS A 67 -6.95 -1.76 -11.68
C LYS A 67 -8.38 -1.73 -11.13
N HIS A 68 -8.58 -1.49 -9.83
CA HIS A 68 -9.91 -1.27 -9.28
C HIS A 68 -10.50 0.11 -9.62
N GLY A 69 -9.75 0.99 -10.28
CA GLY A 69 -10.21 2.32 -10.68
C GLY A 69 -10.44 3.24 -9.47
N ILE A 70 -9.63 3.07 -8.43
CA ILE A 70 -9.72 3.81 -7.18
C ILE A 70 -8.91 5.11 -7.28
N ASN A 71 -9.29 6.11 -6.49
CA ASN A 71 -8.50 7.34 -6.34
C ASN A 71 -8.07 7.59 -4.89
N CYS A 72 -8.55 6.80 -3.93
CA CYS A 72 -8.15 6.85 -2.53
C CYS A 72 -7.92 5.43 -2.00
N PHE A 73 -6.73 5.17 -1.48
CA PHE A 73 -6.31 3.91 -0.90
C PHE A 73 -6.04 4.10 0.60
N ILE A 74 -6.76 3.37 1.44
CA ILE A 74 -6.62 3.44 2.89
C ILE A 74 -6.17 2.08 3.38
N ASN A 75 -4.94 1.99 3.88
CA ASN A 75 -4.35 0.78 4.39
C ASN A 75 -4.19 0.85 5.91
N ARG A 76 -4.51 -0.25 6.57
CA ARG A 76 -4.23 -0.41 8.01
C ARG A 76 -2.75 -0.63 8.30
N GLN A 77 -2.01 -1.17 7.33
CA GLN A 77 -0.57 -1.40 7.45
C GLN A 77 0.21 -0.20 6.89
N LEU A 78 1.52 -0.18 7.19
CA LEU A 78 2.48 0.78 6.63
C LEU A 78 2.52 0.68 5.09
N ILE A 79 2.68 1.82 4.42
CA ILE A 79 2.93 1.90 2.98
C ILE A 79 4.33 2.46 2.79
N TYR A 80 5.24 1.65 2.25
CA TYR A 80 6.62 2.09 2.01
C TYR A 80 6.72 3.15 0.91
N ASN A 81 7.80 3.92 0.95
CA ASN A 81 8.07 5.02 0.03
C ASN A 81 7.92 4.64 -1.45
N TYR A 82 8.35 3.43 -1.85
CA TYR A 82 8.27 3.02 -3.26
C TYR A 82 6.81 2.82 -3.72
N PRO A 83 5.98 1.98 -3.05
CA PRO A 83 4.54 1.96 -3.30
C PRO A 83 3.85 3.33 -3.17
N GLU A 84 4.23 4.14 -2.17
CA GLU A 84 3.67 5.47 -1.94
C GLU A 84 3.92 6.41 -3.13
N GLN A 85 5.14 6.38 -3.69
CA GLN A 85 5.51 7.12 -4.90
C GLN A 85 4.71 6.65 -6.11
N LEU A 86 4.49 5.32 -6.25
CA LEU A 86 3.68 4.78 -7.34
C LEU A 86 2.21 5.22 -7.24
N PHE A 87 1.64 5.26 -6.04
CA PHE A 87 0.29 5.81 -5.83
C PHE A 87 0.23 7.30 -6.16
N GLY A 88 1.22 8.09 -5.70
CA GLY A 88 1.30 9.52 -6.02
C GLY A 88 1.40 9.77 -7.53
N ALA A 89 2.24 9.01 -8.24
CA ALA A 89 2.37 9.08 -9.69
C ALA A 89 1.07 8.72 -10.43
N ALA A 90 0.29 7.80 -9.87
CA ALA A 90 -1.03 7.41 -10.40
C ALA A 90 -2.17 8.37 -9.99
N GLY A 91 -1.89 9.43 -9.22
CA GLY A 91 -2.90 10.36 -8.71
C GLY A 91 -3.83 9.72 -7.67
N VAL A 92 -3.36 8.71 -6.94
CA VAL A 92 -4.09 8.06 -5.86
C VAL A 92 -3.59 8.58 -4.51
N MET A 93 -4.51 9.04 -3.67
CA MET A 93 -4.21 9.35 -2.27
C MET A 93 -4.02 8.05 -1.51
N ALA A 94 -2.91 7.90 -0.80
CA ALA A 94 -2.65 6.77 0.07
C ALA A 94 -2.61 7.22 1.54
N ILE A 95 -3.32 6.50 2.39
CA ILE A 95 -3.29 6.65 3.84
C ILE A 95 -2.79 5.34 4.44
N GLU A 96 -1.77 5.42 5.27
CA GLU A 96 -1.22 4.29 6.01
C GLU A 96 -1.61 4.32 7.48
N HIS A 97 -1.35 3.22 8.19
CA HIS A 97 -1.59 3.09 9.63
C HIS A 97 -3.02 3.49 10.04
N ALA A 98 -4.00 3.27 9.17
CA ALA A 98 -5.39 3.56 9.48
C ALA A 98 -5.87 2.67 10.64
N ASP A 99 -6.51 3.27 11.63
CA ASP A 99 -6.98 2.58 12.82
C ASP A 99 -8.19 1.68 12.48
N PHE A 100 -8.33 0.58 13.22
CA PHE A 100 -9.41 -0.36 12.95
C PHE A 100 -10.78 0.30 13.06
N ALA A 101 -11.04 1.00 14.17
CA ALA A 101 -12.33 1.62 14.45
C ALA A 101 -12.68 2.71 13.43
N GLY A 102 -11.73 3.56 13.05
CA GLY A 102 -11.89 4.58 12.01
C GLY A 102 -12.23 3.95 10.67
N VAL A 103 -11.49 2.93 10.26
CA VAL A 103 -11.77 2.19 9.02
C VAL A 103 -13.15 1.52 9.03
N GLU A 104 -13.57 0.94 10.16
CA GLU A 104 -14.89 0.33 10.28
C GLU A 104 -16.01 1.34 10.13
N ARG A 105 -15.89 2.49 10.80
CA ARG A 105 -16.84 3.59 10.72
C ARG A 105 -16.87 4.20 9.33
N LEU A 106 -15.72 4.35 8.68
CA LEU A 106 -15.62 4.85 7.32
C LEU A 106 -16.43 3.97 6.36
N ALA A 107 -16.23 2.66 6.39
CA ALA A 107 -16.96 1.72 5.53
C ALA A 107 -18.48 1.81 5.72
N LEU A 108 -18.94 1.98 6.97
CA LEU A 108 -20.36 2.13 7.30
C LEU A 108 -20.95 3.42 6.72
N VAL A 109 -20.27 4.55 6.88
CA VAL A 109 -20.81 5.86 6.43
C VAL A 109 -20.72 6.05 4.92
N THR A 110 -19.79 5.39 4.24
CA THR A 110 -19.65 5.46 2.78
C THR A 110 -20.46 4.40 2.05
N GLY A 111 -21.12 3.48 2.77
CA GLY A 111 -21.84 2.35 2.17
C GLY A 111 -20.94 1.41 1.37
N MET A 112 -19.63 1.45 1.59
CA MET A 112 -18.68 0.67 0.81
C MET A 112 -18.53 -0.72 1.42
N GLU A 113 -18.64 -1.73 0.56
CA GLU A 113 -18.43 -3.11 0.96
C GLU A 113 -16.96 -3.31 1.35
N LYS A 114 -16.71 -3.73 2.60
CA LYS A 114 -15.38 -4.16 3.02
C LYS A 114 -15.02 -5.37 2.17
N LYS A 115 -13.98 -5.30 1.34
CA LYS A 115 -13.29 -6.53 0.89
C LYS A 115 -12.56 -7.13 2.10
N LYS A 116 -13.33 -7.84 2.94
CA LYS A 116 -12.89 -8.48 4.19
C LYS A 116 -11.83 -9.57 3.95
N ASN A 117 -11.74 -10.07 2.72
CA ASN A 117 -10.77 -11.06 2.27
C ASN A 117 -10.15 -10.62 0.94
N PHE A 118 -9.03 -9.90 0.95
CA PHE A 118 -8.09 -9.95 -0.17
C PHE A 118 -6.74 -9.43 0.30
N LEU A 119 -5.96 -10.33 0.91
CA LEU A 119 -4.52 -10.54 0.68
C LEU A 119 -3.99 -11.58 1.69
N LYS A 120 -4.34 -12.86 1.46
CA LYS A 120 -3.26 -13.86 1.34
C LYS A 120 -2.87 -13.86 -0.13
N MET A 121 -2.06 -12.88 -0.55
CA MET A 121 -1.32 -12.90 -1.81
C MET A 121 0.06 -12.33 -1.56
#